data_AF-A0A1I3J0M7-F1
#
_entry.id   AF-A0A1I3J0M7-F1
#
_cell.length_a   1.000
_cell.length_b   1.000
_cell.length_c   1.000
_cell.angle_alpha   90.00
_cell.angle_beta   90.00
_cell.angle_gamma   90.00
#
_symmetry.space_group_name_H-M   'P 1'
#
loop_
_entity.id
_entity.type
_entity.pdbx_description
1 polymer ?
#
loop_
_entity_poly.entity_id
_entity_poly.type
_entity_poly.pdbx_seq_one_letter_code
_entity_poly.pdbx_strand_id
1 'polypeptide(L)'
;MEIFGNEIENSVYKKALRTQKKFLRKFGDDRKTEYHLTLKENEVLTPAFNCHTIVTDKEAQTDTFTESLPQKPLIIGNIRMGFGHYRISMAMASAAKSLGYTPLWLDLNSFPETTCTKIISYQNNLYSTGSRLSQKFKLFNKIVWEPLNYEGFKKLSYNAGDQVTAELMTPLFREIPQNTPFIATHVWPSQAAIHAGMRNVVNAIPDNWPMALHLSEGAVHTVQTYNTYWGYRTLHGFDGNKILNPMSDKDIVWTGHYIDHEIVSNIEKDCEARIARAKEGKPIRFLFTIGGAGAQGEFFASIIKTLLPYVKNNKACIYLNCGDYENVWNMLQRMIPEFADGSVSVTKHFNNWNEELEFANKAIDGLDTDAGTGIHAFCNKDIFGAVYITNLLMRATDILVTKPSELAFYPVPKLFIRRIGGHEMWGAIHSAELGDGTQECETPEYACQVVQMIMNQPSLIEGMCHAIIDEKKKGTYDGAYKAVKIAAGEIHGRNL
;
A
#
# COMPACT_ATOMS: atom_id res chain seq x y z
N MET A 1 19.16 21.68 13.67
CA MET A 1 18.41 21.20 12.50
C MET A 1 17.00 21.71 12.64
N GLU A 2 16.31 21.94 11.54
CA GLU A 2 14.92 22.36 11.51
C GLU A 2 14.11 21.37 10.68
N ILE A 3 12.80 21.30 10.93
CA ILE A 3 11.85 20.53 10.11
C ILE A 3 10.60 21.39 9.90
N PHE A 4 10.35 21.79 8.66
CA PHE A 4 9.32 22.77 8.25
C PHE A 4 9.38 24.07 9.06
N GLY A 5 10.60 24.59 9.26
CA GLY A 5 10.84 25.80 10.06
C GLY A 5 10.61 25.62 11.56
N ASN A 6 10.54 24.39 12.07
CA ASN A 6 10.47 24.09 13.50
C ASN A 6 11.84 23.61 14.00
N GLU A 7 12.42 24.32 14.98
CA GLU A 7 13.69 23.95 15.57
C GLU A 7 13.59 22.62 16.34
N ILE A 8 14.51 21.70 16.04
CA ILE A 8 14.66 20.44 16.76
C ILE A 8 15.78 20.57 17.79
N GLU A 9 15.50 20.13 19.02
CA GLU A 9 16.48 20.18 20.11
C GLU A 9 17.83 19.57 19.72
N ASN A 10 18.91 20.24 20.09
CA ASN A 10 20.27 19.76 19.82
C ASN A 10 20.55 18.39 20.47
N SER A 11 19.88 18.06 21.58
CA SER A 11 19.94 16.75 22.24
C SER A 11 19.45 15.62 21.31
N VAL A 12 18.33 15.85 20.62
CA VAL A 12 17.70 14.94 19.66
C VAL A 12 18.59 14.80 18.42
N TYR A 13 19.09 15.91 17.88
CA TYR A 13 20.01 15.86 16.73
C TYR A 13 21.30 15.08 17.06
N LYS A 14 21.92 15.33 18.22
CA LYS A 14 23.07 14.54 18.68
C LYS A 14 22.75 13.06 18.83
N LYS A 15 21.53 12.70 19.27
CA LYS A 15 21.09 11.31 19.34
C LYS A 15 20.96 10.70 17.94
N ALA A 16 20.38 11.41 16.99
CA ALA A 16 20.27 10.99 15.59
C ALA A 16 21.65 10.68 14.99
N LEU A 17 22.63 11.59 15.15
CA LEU A 17 24.01 11.37 14.71
C LEU A 17 24.69 10.15 15.36
N ARG A 18 24.42 9.89 16.64
CA ARG A 18 24.94 8.68 17.32
C ARG A 18 24.33 7.40 16.75
N THR A 19 23.04 7.43 16.41
CA THR A 19 22.35 6.30 15.76
C THR A 19 22.92 6.05 14.37
N GLN A 20 23.10 7.08 13.55
CA GLN A 20 23.75 6.98 12.24
C GLN A 20 25.15 6.35 12.34
N LYS A 21 25.99 6.83 13.28
CA LYS A 21 27.31 6.23 13.57
C LYS A 21 27.24 4.78 14.04
N LYS A 22 26.15 4.37 14.71
CA LYS A 22 25.93 2.97 15.09
C LYS A 22 25.62 2.13 13.86
N PHE A 23 24.81 2.63 12.93
CA PHE A 23 24.53 1.93 11.68
C PHE A 23 25.76 1.78 10.80
N LEU A 24 26.57 2.84 10.63
CA LEU A 24 27.85 2.77 9.92
C LEU A 24 28.77 1.69 10.49
N ARG A 25 28.91 1.64 11.83
CA ARG A 25 29.71 0.59 12.51
C ARG A 25 29.15 -0.82 12.32
N LYS A 26 27.83 -0.95 12.18
CA LYS A 26 27.16 -2.25 12.10
C LYS A 26 27.09 -2.81 10.68
N PHE A 27 26.89 -1.94 9.69
CA PHE A 27 26.54 -2.34 8.32
C PHE A 27 27.60 -1.96 7.28
N GLY A 28 28.60 -1.17 7.66
CA GLY A 28 29.60 -0.61 6.76
C GLY A 28 29.34 0.86 6.45
N ASP A 29 30.34 1.50 5.84
CA ASP A 29 30.25 2.86 5.31
C ASP A 29 30.55 2.81 3.81
N ASP A 30 29.49 2.90 3.00
CA ASP A 30 29.52 2.85 1.54
C ASP A 30 29.24 4.22 0.92
N ARG A 31 29.33 5.32 1.70
CA ARG A 31 29.05 6.67 1.19
C ARG A 31 29.93 7.07 0.00
N LYS A 32 31.12 6.48 -0.11
CA LYS A 32 32.06 6.70 -1.22
C LYS A 32 32.03 5.62 -2.30
N THR A 33 31.22 4.57 -2.12
CA THR A 33 31.05 3.52 -3.13
C THR A 33 30.28 4.07 -4.32
N GLU A 34 30.64 3.62 -5.52
CA GLU A 34 29.91 3.88 -6.75
C GLU A 34 29.05 2.65 -7.07
N TYR A 35 27.77 2.89 -7.30
CA TYR A 35 26.79 1.86 -7.64
C TYR A 35 26.27 2.18 -9.03
N HIS A 36 26.86 1.55 -10.05
CA HIS A 36 26.45 1.75 -11.42
C HIS A 36 25.05 1.20 -11.65
N LEU A 37 24.14 1.99 -12.21
CA LEU A 37 22.73 1.63 -12.37
C LEU A 37 22.41 1.21 -13.82
N THR A 38 21.45 0.30 -13.96
CA THR A 38 20.87 -0.10 -15.25
C THR A 38 19.38 -0.42 -15.10
N LEU A 39 18.69 -0.57 -16.22
CA LEU A 39 17.27 -0.91 -16.29
C LEU A 39 17.08 -2.36 -16.69
N LYS A 40 16.16 -3.06 -16.00
CA LYS A 40 15.75 -4.42 -16.35
C LYS A 40 14.24 -4.55 -16.42
N GLU A 41 13.77 -5.43 -17.30
CA GLU A 41 12.38 -5.84 -17.32
C GLU A 41 12.05 -6.71 -16.09
N ASN A 42 10.78 -6.67 -15.70
CA ASN A 42 10.20 -7.49 -14.64
C ASN A 42 8.96 -8.21 -15.19
N GLU A 43 8.83 -9.50 -14.90
CA GLU A 43 7.78 -10.37 -15.46
C GLU A 43 6.35 -9.92 -15.12
N VAL A 44 6.15 -9.22 -14.00
CA VAL A 44 4.82 -8.73 -13.57
C VAL A 44 4.65 -7.25 -13.93
N LEU A 45 5.60 -6.41 -13.56
CA LEU A 45 5.49 -4.96 -13.67
C LEU A 45 5.64 -4.45 -15.11
N THR A 46 6.52 -5.06 -15.92
CA THR A 46 6.76 -4.58 -17.29
C THR A 46 5.54 -4.80 -18.19
N PRO A 47 4.93 -6.01 -18.27
CA PRO A 47 3.74 -6.20 -19.08
C PRO A 47 2.55 -5.37 -18.61
N ALA A 48 2.36 -5.26 -17.29
CA ALA A 48 1.24 -4.50 -16.72
C ALA A 48 1.40 -2.99 -16.92
N PHE A 49 2.58 -2.44 -16.62
CA PHE A 49 2.76 -1.00 -16.46
C PHE A 49 3.79 -0.37 -17.41
N ASN A 50 4.38 -1.12 -18.34
CA ASN A 50 5.57 -0.69 -19.09
C ASN A 50 6.69 -0.19 -18.15
N CYS A 51 6.77 -0.81 -16.98
CA CYS A 51 7.66 -0.40 -15.90
C CYS A 51 8.98 -1.15 -15.98
N HIS A 52 10.09 -0.44 -15.81
CA HIS A 52 11.44 -1.02 -15.78
C HIS A 52 12.03 -0.88 -14.38
N THR A 53 12.71 -1.91 -13.89
CA THR A 53 13.33 -1.91 -12.57
C THR A 53 14.74 -1.35 -12.63
N ILE A 54 15.04 -0.37 -11.78
CA ILE A 54 16.40 0.13 -11.57
C ILE A 54 17.15 -0.88 -10.70
N VAL A 55 18.29 -1.36 -11.21
CA VAL A 55 19.15 -2.32 -10.51
C VAL A 55 20.62 -1.90 -10.64
N THR A 56 21.49 -2.45 -9.80
CA THR A 56 22.94 -2.28 -10.00
C THR A 56 23.44 -3.17 -11.13
N ASP A 57 24.28 -2.58 -11.99
CA ASP A 57 25.17 -3.31 -12.88
C ASP A 57 26.52 -3.52 -12.19
N LYS A 58 26.88 -4.79 -11.96
CA LYS A 58 28.13 -5.15 -11.26
C LYS A 58 29.33 -5.23 -12.19
N GLU A 59 29.10 -5.23 -13.51
CA GLU A 59 30.13 -5.35 -14.53
C GLU A 59 30.47 -3.99 -15.15
N ALA A 60 29.55 -3.03 -15.06
CA ALA A 60 29.79 -1.64 -15.45
C ALA A 60 31.00 -1.05 -14.69
N GLN A 61 31.84 -0.33 -15.43
CA GLN A 61 33.01 0.39 -14.90
C GLN A 61 32.83 1.91 -14.98
N THR A 62 31.74 2.36 -15.60
CA THR A 62 31.44 3.76 -15.88
C THR A 62 29.93 3.97 -15.78
N ASP A 63 29.52 5.15 -15.30
CA ASP A 63 28.14 5.59 -15.32
C ASP A 63 27.64 5.72 -16.77
N THR A 64 26.56 5.01 -17.09
CA THR A 64 25.83 5.10 -18.37
C THR A 64 24.32 5.18 -18.13
N PHE A 65 23.90 5.42 -16.89
CA PHE A 65 22.50 5.30 -16.50
C PHE A 65 21.66 6.38 -17.18
N THR A 66 22.19 7.60 -17.26
CA THR A 66 21.50 8.74 -17.88
C THR A 66 21.21 8.49 -19.36
N GLU A 67 22.15 7.90 -20.11
CA GLU A 67 21.99 7.55 -21.52
C GLU A 67 20.99 6.40 -21.72
N SER A 68 20.82 5.53 -20.71
CA SER A 68 19.88 4.42 -20.75
C SER A 68 18.42 4.81 -20.45
N LEU A 69 18.18 6.05 -19.99
CA LEU A 69 16.85 6.49 -19.59
C LEU A 69 15.88 6.53 -20.78
N PRO A 70 14.65 5.98 -20.62
CA PRO A 70 13.62 6.06 -21.64
C PRO A 70 13.08 7.49 -21.78
N GLN A 71 12.23 7.70 -22.79
CA GLN A 71 11.48 8.95 -22.93
C GLN A 71 10.51 9.13 -21.76
N LYS A 72 10.41 10.37 -21.25
CA LYS A 72 9.56 10.73 -20.10
C LYS A 72 9.69 9.77 -18.91
N PRO A 73 10.90 9.59 -18.35
CA PRO A 73 11.09 8.71 -17.22
C PRO A 73 10.43 9.31 -15.97
N LEU A 74 9.81 8.46 -15.15
CA LEU A 74 9.30 8.82 -13.82
C LEU A 74 9.68 7.74 -12.83
N ILE A 75 10.44 8.09 -11.80
CA ILE A 75 10.93 7.13 -10.82
C ILE A 75 9.91 6.95 -9.70
N ILE A 76 9.65 5.70 -9.33
CA ILE A 76 8.79 5.29 -8.23
C ILE A 76 9.67 4.65 -7.16
N GLY A 77 10.06 5.47 -6.19
CA GLY A 77 10.88 5.08 -5.04
C GLY A 77 10.05 4.38 -3.98
N ASN A 78 10.45 3.17 -3.58
CA ASN A 78 9.72 2.39 -2.60
C ASN A 78 10.65 1.53 -1.73
N ILE A 79 10.05 0.87 -0.74
CA ILE A 79 10.68 -0.15 0.10
C ILE A 79 9.67 -1.27 0.36
N ARG A 80 10.17 -2.45 0.73
CA ARG A 80 9.36 -3.55 1.26
C ARG A 80 9.14 -3.42 2.76
N MET A 81 8.00 -2.85 3.15
CA MET A 81 7.43 -2.95 4.52
C MET A 81 5.96 -3.41 4.46
N GLY A 82 5.76 -4.66 4.03
CA GLY A 82 4.42 -5.20 3.76
C GLY A 82 3.95 -4.90 2.33
N PHE A 83 2.67 -5.18 2.05
CA PHE A 83 2.11 -5.08 0.70
C PHE A 83 1.68 -3.66 0.30
N GLY A 84 1.39 -2.79 1.29
CA GLY A 84 0.78 -1.48 1.03
C GLY A 84 1.64 -0.53 0.20
N HIS A 85 2.94 -0.44 0.48
CA HIS A 85 3.83 0.45 -0.30
C HIS A 85 3.96 0.01 -1.75
N TYR A 86 4.06 -1.30 -2.01
CA TYR A 86 4.09 -1.81 -3.37
C TYR A 86 2.75 -1.60 -4.09
N ARG A 87 1.62 -1.78 -3.40
CA ARG A 87 0.29 -1.52 -3.97
C ARG A 87 0.15 -0.06 -4.43
N ILE A 88 0.55 0.90 -3.59
CA ILE A 88 0.55 2.32 -3.96
C ILE A 88 1.56 2.60 -5.09
N SER A 89 2.71 1.92 -5.08
CA SER A 89 3.71 2.05 -6.16
C SER A 89 3.18 1.55 -7.50
N MET A 90 2.40 0.46 -7.50
CA MET A 90 1.69 -0.02 -8.70
C MET A 90 0.64 0.98 -9.17
N ALA A 91 -0.13 1.59 -8.25
CA ALA A 91 -1.07 2.65 -8.61
C ALA A 91 -0.37 3.85 -9.27
N MET A 92 0.80 4.26 -8.76
CA MET A 92 1.62 5.31 -9.38
C MET A 92 2.16 4.89 -10.75
N ALA A 93 2.62 3.65 -10.90
CA ALA A 93 3.13 3.12 -12.18
C ALA A 93 2.04 3.05 -13.24
N SER A 94 0.86 2.57 -12.85
CA SER A 94 -0.34 2.51 -13.66
C SER A 94 -0.78 3.91 -14.12
N ALA A 95 -0.90 4.87 -13.19
CA ALA A 95 -1.24 6.25 -13.52
C ALA A 95 -0.18 6.89 -14.44
N ALA A 96 1.11 6.71 -14.16
CA ALA A 96 2.21 7.21 -14.98
C ALA A 96 2.14 6.68 -16.41
N LYS A 97 1.97 5.36 -16.60
CA LYS A 97 1.78 4.75 -17.93
C LYS A 97 0.61 5.37 -18.67
N SER A 98 -0.55 5.49 -18.02
CA SER A 98 -1.76 6.03 -18.66
C SER A 98 -1.63 7.52 -19.05
N LEU A 99 -0.75 8.26 -18.38
CA LEU A 99 -0.39 9.64 -18.72
C LEU A 99 0.77 9.73 -19.74
N GLY A 100 1.30 8.59 -20.21
CA GLY A 100 2.35 8.54 -21.23
C GLY A 100 3.78 8.70 -20.69
N TYR A 101 4.00 8.49 -19.39
CA TYR A 101 5.32 8.36 -18.78
C TYR A 101 5.81 6.91 -18.81
N THR A 102 7.12 6.71 -18.77
CA THR A 102 7.73 5.39 -18.53
C THR A 102 8.10 5.27 -17.05
N PRO A 103 7.34 4.51 -16.25
CA PRO A 103 7.63 4.34 -14.83
C PRO A 103 8.91 3.51 -14.62
N LEU A 104 9.76 3.94 -13.70
CA LEU A 104 10.99 3.27 -13.30
C LEU A 104 10.88 2.86 -11.82
N TRP A 105 10.96 1.58 -11.53
CA TRP A 105 10.82 1.04 -10.18
C TRP A 105 12.16 1.09 -9.43
N LEU A 106 12.25 1.91 -8.38
CA LEU A 106 13.41 1.99 -7.49
C LEU A 106 13.05 1.44 -6.11
N ASP A 107 13.36 0.17 -5.87
CA ASP A 107 13.17 -0.44 -4.55
C ASP A 107 14.49 -0.47 -3.78
N LEU A 108 14.57 0.30 -2.69
CA LEU A 108 15.77 0.34 -1.86
C LEU A 108 16.07 -1.00 -1.16
N ASN A 109 15.15 -1.97 -1.16
CA ASN A 109 15.41 -3.33 -0.70
C ASN A 109 16.11 -4.24 -1.75
N SER A 110 16.18 -3.82 -3.01
CA SER A 110 16.74 -4.64 -4.10
C SER A 110 18.28 -4.56 -4.23
N PHE A 111 18.95 -3.84 -3.32
CA PHE A 111 20.40 -3.59 -3.36
C PHE A 111 21.14 -4.19 -2.13
N PRO A 112 21.10 -5.52 -1.94
CA PRO A 112 21.47 -6.19 -0.68
C PRO A 112 22.90 -5.90 -0.19
N GLU A 113 23.82 -5.56 -1.09
CA GLU A 113 25.19 -5.18 -0.77
C GLU A 113 25.31 -3.83 -0.05
N THR A 114 24.33 -2.94 -0.20
CA THR A 114 24.38 -1.56 0.29
C THR A 114 24.13 -1.45 1.80
N THR A 115 24.67 -0.40 2.42
CA THR A 115 24.32 0.01 3.78
C THR A 115 22.85 0.36 3.90
N CYS A 116 22.31 1.02 2.87
CA CYS A 116 20.89 1.35 2.74
C CYS A 116 19.99 0.13 2.98
N THR A 117 20.12 -0.90 2.15
CA THR A 117 19.27 -2.11 2.23
C THR A 117 19.44 -2.84 3.56
N LYS A 118 20.67 -2.89 4.13
CA LYS A 118 20.93 -3.53 5.43
C LYS A 118 20.23 -2.79 6.58
N ILE A 119 20.23 -1.46 6.56
CA ILE A 119 19.51 -0.64 7.55
C ILE A 119 18.00 -0.90 7.44
N ILE A 120 17.45 -0.82 6.23
CA ILE A 120 16.02 -1.04 5.97
C ILE A 120 15.60 -2.43 6.45
N SER A 121 16.36 -3.47 6.07
CA SER A 121 16.10 -4.86 6.46
C SER A 121 16.17 -5.06 7.97
N TYR A 122 17.13 -4.43 8.65
CA TYR A 122 17.22 -4.49 10.10
C TYR A 122 16.03 -3.84 10.80
N GLN A 123 15.62 -2.65 10.35
CA GLN A 123 14.48 -1.94 10.93
C GLN A 123 13.17 -2.68 10.68
N ASN A 124 12.95 -3.21 9.48
CA ASN A 124 11.79 -4.04 9.15
C ASN A 124 11.73 -5.31 10.03
N ASN A 125 12.87 -5.98 10.25
CA ASN A 125 12.94 -7.15 11.13
C ASN A 125 12.59 -6.81 12.60
N LEU A 126 13.02 -5.64 13.10
CA LEU A 126 12.63 -5.17 14.43
C LEU A 126 11.13 -4.89 14.51
N TYR A 127 10.57 -4.19 13.52
CA TYR A 127 9.14 -3.88 13.45
C TYR A 127 8.29 -5.14 13.39
N SER A 128 8.58 -6.06 12.46
CA SER A 128 7.88 -7.35 12.32
C SER A 128 7.95 -8.20 13.60
N THR A 129 9.10 -8.19 14.29
CA THR A 129 9.23 -8.88 15.57
C THR A 129 8.38 -8.22 16.65
N GLY A 130 8.39 -6.89 16.75
CA GLY A 130 7.55 -6.14 17.67
C GLY A 130 6.05 -6.37 17.43
N SER A 131 5.61 -6.34 16.17
CA SER A 131 4.21 -6.60 15.79
C SER A 131 3.78 -8.02 16.16
N ARG A 132 4.63 -9.03 15.96
CA ARG A 132 4.31 -10.41 16.37
C ARG A 132 4.25 -10.55 17.89
N LEU A 133 5.11 -9.85 18.62
CA LEU A 133 5.08 -9.83 20.09
C LEU A 133 3.83 -9.13 20.63
N SER A 134 3.39 -8.03 20.00
CA SER A 134 2.18 -7.32 20.42
C SER A 134 0.91 -8.14 20.26
N GLN A 135 0.83 -8.95 19.21
CA GLN A 135 -0.28 -9.89 19.02
C GLN A 135 -0.30 -11.03 20.06
N LYS A 136 0.88 -11.45 20.54
CA LYS A 136 1.00 -12.54 21.53
C LYS A 136 0.85 -12.07 22.98
N PHE A 137 1.31 -10.86 23.30
CA PHE A 137 1.44 -10.38 24.67
C PHE A 137 0.71 -9.04 24.86
N LYS A 138 -0.50 -9.09 25.46
CA LYS A 138 -1.35 -7.90 25.72
C LYS A 138 -0.61 -6.79 26.48
N LEU A 139 0.24 -7.15 27.44
CA LEU A 139 0.99 -6.18 28.23
C LEU A 139 2.07 -5.45 27.41
N PHE A 140 2.78 -6.19 26.54
CA PHE A 140 3.75 -5.59 25.61
C PHE A 140 3.03 -4.68 24.60
N ASN A 141 1.87 -5.10 24.10
CA ASN A 141 1.05 -4.26 23.22
C ASN A 141 0.72 -2.92 23.89
N LYS A 142 0.14 -2.97 25.09
CA LYS A 142 -0.31 -1.80 25.83
C LYS A 142 0.81 -0.85 26.28
N ILE A 143 1.97 -1.40 26.69
CA ILE A 143 3.04 -0.60 27.31
C ILE A 143 4.10 -0.14 26.30
N VAL A 144 4.34 -0.91 25.24
CA VAL A 144 5.46 -0.67 24.31
C VAL A 144 4.98 -0.40 22.90
N TRP A 145 4.18 -1.30 22.33
CA TRP A 145 3.84 -1.26 20.91
C TRP A 145 2.88 -0.12 20.57
N GLU A 146 1.76 0.01 21.31
CA GLU A 146 0.77 1.07 21.09
C GLU A 146 1.34 2.47 21.35
N PRO A 147 2.05 2.74 22.46
CA PRO A 147 2.66 4.05 22.67
C PRO A 147 3.68 4.43 21.61
N LEU A 148 4.47 3.46 21.11
CA LEU A 148 5.40 3.73 20.01
C LEU A 148 4.67 4.10 18.71
N ASN A 149 3.64 3.34 18.34
CA ASN A 149 2.90 3.57 17.09
C ASN A 149 2.06 4.84 17.14
N TYR A 150 1.42 5.13 18.27
CA TYR A 150 0.47 6.25 18.36
C TYR A 150 1.15 7.57 18.72
N GLU A 151 2.12 7.54 19.64
CA GLU A 151 2.80 8.75 20.14
C GLU A 151 4.24 8.87 19.68
N GLY A 152 4.97 7.76 19.53
CA GLY A 152 6.38 7.76 19.13
C GLY A 152 6.57 8.24 17.69
N PHE A 153 5.96 7.54 16.73
CA PHE A 153 6.04 7.85 15.30
C PHE A 153 5.39 9.20 14.93
N LYS A 154 4.54 9.74 15.81
CA LYS A 154 3.92 11.06 15.61
C LYS A 154 4.90 12.21 15.76
N LYS A 155 6.02 12.04 16.49
CA LYS A 155 6.87 13.17 16.91
C LYS A 155 7.91 13.59 15.87
N LEU A 156 8.11 14.89 15.68
CA LEU A 156 9.22 15.44 14.87
C LEU A 156 10.59 14.94 15.35
N SER A 157 10.75 14.70 16.65
CA SER A 157 11.99 14.15 17.21
C SER A 157 12.29 12.72 16.74
N TYR A 158 11.27 11.95 16.36
CA TYR A 158 11.45 10.66 15.71
C TYR A 158 11.93 10.87 14.26
N ASN A 159 11.23 11.71 13.50
CA ASN A 159 11.57 12.02 12.11
C ASN A 159 13.00 12.56 11.93
N ALA A 160 13.47 13.38 12.89
CA ALA A 160 14.86 13.85 12.92
C ALA A 160 15.90 12.70 12.88
N GLY A 161 15.57 11.56 13.51
CA GLY A 161 16.41 10.36 13.45
C GLY A 161 16.40 9.70 12.07
N ASP A 162 15.23 9.65 11.43
CA ASP A 162 15.06 9.07 10.10
C ASP A 162 15.79 9.90 9.04
N GLN A 163 15.61 11.23 9.05
CA GLN A 163 16.29 12.17 8.15
C GLN A 163 17.82 11.95 8.16
N VAL A 164 18.43 12.01 9.34
CA VAL A 164 19.89 11.78 9.47
C VAL A 164 20.28 10.37 9.03
N THR A 165 19.42 9.36 9.23
CA THR A 165 19.70 7.99 8.78
C THR A 165 19.61 7.87 7.26
N ALA A 166 18.68 8.58 6.62
CA ALA A 166 18.46 8.58 5.17
C ALA A 166 19.64 9.18 4.38
N GLU A 167 20.49 10.00 5.00
CA GLU A 167 21.77 10.43 4.41
C GLU A 167 22.67 9.23 4.00
N LEU A 168 22.53 8.08 4.68
CA LEU A 168 23.25 6.85 4.35
C LEU A 168 22.69 6.09 3.14
N MET A 169 21.58 6.58 2.57
CA MET A 169 20.89 5.96 1.43
C MET A 169 21.18 6.66 0.10
N THR A 170 21.84 7.83 0.14
CA THR A 170 22.16 8.65 -1.04
C THR A 170 23.09 8.00 -2.07
N PRO A 171 23.97 7.02 -1.77
CA PRO A 171 24.84 6.44 -2.80
C PRO A 171 24.11 5.87 -4.01
N LEU A 172 22.90 5.31 -3.82
CA LEU A 172 22.06 4.76 -4.89
C LEU A 172 21.45 5.81 -5.82
N PHE A 173 21.54 7.10 -5.47
CA PHE A 173 20.94 8.19 -6.23
C PHE A 173 21.96 8.98 -7.05
N ARG A 174 23.27 8.66 -6.92
CA ARG A 174 24.35 9.48 -7.48
C ARG A 174 24.27 9.62 -9.01
N GLU A 175 23.92 8.55 -9.70
CA GLU A 175 23.82 8.49 -11.16
C GLU A 175 22.45 8.89 -11.69
N ILE A 176 21.48 9.13 -10.80
CA ILE A 176 20.12 9.53 -11.18
C ILE A 176 20.11 11.03 -11.47
N PRO A 177 19.68 11.49 -12.65
CA PRO A 177 19.59 12.93 -12.93
C PRO A 177 18.67 13.65 -11.94
N GLN A 178 19.17 14.75 -11.35
CA GLN A 178 18.50 15.47 -10.25
C GLN A 178 17.09 16.02 -10.59
N ASN A 179 16.81 16.21 -11.88
CA ASN A 179 15.53 16.75 -12.36
C ASN A 179 14.53 15.65 -12.77
N THR A 180 14.92 14.37 -12.74
CA THR A 180 14.01 13.27 -13.07
C THR A 180 12.82 13.28 -12.09
N PRO A 181 11.57 13.30 -12.57
CA PRO A 181 10.38 13.19 -11.72
C PRO A 181 10.47 11.99 -10.80
N PHE A 182 10.22 12.19 -9.51
CA PHE A 182 10.36 11.16 -8.49
C PHE A 182 9.14 11.14 -7.58
N ILE A 183 8.51 9.98 -7.44
CA ILE A 183 7.43 9.74 -6.46
C ILE A 183 7.92 8.68 -5.49
N ALA A 184 8.00 9.02 -4.21
CA ALA A 184 8.25 8.07 -3.15
C ALA A 184 6.92 7.58 -2.57
N THR A 185 6.74 6.27 -2.42
CA THR A 185 5.58 5.67 -1.72
C THR A 185 5.90 5.25 -0.29
N HIS A 186 7.13 5.56 0.15
CA HIS A 186 7.59 5.52 1.52
C HIS A 186 8.54 6.70 1.76
N VAL A 187 8.65 7.16 3.01
CA VAL A 187 9.41 8.36 3.36
C VAL A 187 10.93 8.22 3.07
N TRP A 188 11.52 7.05 3.27
CA TRP A 188 12.97 6.86 3.15
C TRP A 188 13.51 7.08 1.73
N PRO A 189 12.90 6.52 0.66
CA PRO A 189 13.24 6.92 -0.71
C PRO A 189 13.09 8.42 -0.96
N SER A 190 12.08 9.08 -0.39
CA SER A 190 11.91 10.54 -0.52
C SER A 190 13.06 11.29 0.14
N GLN A 191 13.37 10.99 1.39
CA GLN A 191 14.45 11.65 2.14
C GLN A 191 15.80 11.41 1.47
N ALA A 192 16.07 10.17 1.02
CA ALA A 192 17.28 9.83 0.30
C ALA A 192 17.42 10.63 -1.02
N ALA A 193 16.33 10.75 -1.79
CA ALA A 193 16.29 11.56 -3.01
C ALA A 193 16.60 13.04 -2.72
N ILE A 194 15.97 13.62 -1.68
CA ILE A 194 16.22 15.01 -1.27
C ILE A 194 17.68 15.21 -0.82
N HIS A 195 18.21 14.32 0.03
CA HIS A 195 19.60 14.39 0.47
C HIS A 195 20.60 14.21 -0.69
N ALA A 196 20.22 13.49 -1.75
CA ALA A 196 21.00 13.37 -2.98
C ALA A 196 20.87 14.58 -3.93
N GLY A 197 20.02 15.56 -3.60
CA GLY A 197 19.84 16.79 -4.36
C GLY A 197 18.80 16.72 -5.47
N MET A 198 17.92 15.71 -5.48
CA MET A 198 16.78 15.66 -6.39
C MET A 198 15.80 16.81 -6.11
N ARG A 199 15.23 17.40 -7.16
CA ARG A 199 14.41 18.62 -7.06
C ARG A 199 12.91 18.38 -7.21
N ASN A 200 12.54 17.35 -7.96
CA ASN A 200 11.15 17.03 -8.31
C ASN A 200 10.67 15.80 -7.55
N VAL A 201 10.63 15.91 -6.21
CA VAL A 201 10.31 14.80 -5.32
C VAL A 201 8.90 14.98 -4.74
N VAL A 202 8.04 14.04 -5.04
CA VAL A 202 6.75 13.85 -4.37
C VAL A 202 6.87 12.74 -3.34
N ASN A 203 6.36 12.98 -2.13
CA ASN A 203 6.25 11.98 -1.07
C ASN A 203 4.77 11.62 -0.90
N ALA A 204 4.35 10.48 -1.44
CA ALA A 204 2.98 10.00 -1.38
C ALA A 204 2.73 9.31 -0.05
N ILE A 205 2.04 9.99 0.87
CA ILE A 205 1.78 9.48 2.22
C ILE A 205 0.65 8.43 2.18
N PRO A 206 0.91 7.19 2.62
CA PRO A 206 -0.02 6.07 2.44
C PRO A 206 -1.12 5.99 3.52
N ASP A 207 -0.90 6.59 4.70
CA ASP A 207 -1.76 6.40 5.88
C ASP A 207 -2.83 7.50 6.00
N ASN A 208 -3.92 7.22 6.72
CA ASN A 208 -4.95 8.19 7.09
C ASN A 208 -4.72 8.84 8.47
N TRP A 209 -3.63 8.49 9.16
CA TRP A 209 -3.22 9.05 10.44
C TRP A 209 -1.94 9.89 10.32
N PRO A 210 -2.01 11.21 10.58
CA PRO A 210 -0.84 12.09 10.55
C PRO A 210 0.25 11.67 11.53
N MET A 211 1.40 11.28 11.00
CA MET A 211 2.60 10.91 11.74
C MET A 211 3.86 11.55 11.14
N ALA A 212 4.72 12.11 12.00
CA ALA A 212 6.00 12.66 11.57
C ALA A 212 6.91 11.63 10.89
N LEU A 213 6.77 10.33 11.19
CA LEU A 213 7.44 9.25 10.47
C LEU A 213 7.31 9.40 8.95
N HIS A 214 6.21 9.93 8.42
CA HIS A 214 6.02 10.08 6.97
C HIS A 214 6.56 11.39 6.38
N LEU A 215 7.19 12.26 7.16
CA LEU A 215 7.65 13.56 6.69
C LEU A 215 9.02 13.53 6.00
N SER A 216 9.10 14.19 4.85
CA SER A 216 10.31 14.39 4.06
C SER A 216 10.44 15.86 3.68
N GLU A 217 11.04 16.67 4.55
CA GLU A 217 11.26 18.09 4.26
C GLU A 217 12.01 18.28 2.93
N GLY A 218 11.52 19.20 2.09
CA GLY A 218 12.03 19.43 0.74
C GLY A 218 11.20 18.75 -0.36
N ALA A 219 10.42 17.72 -0.03
CA ALA A 219 9.47 17.10 -0.96
C ALA A 219 8.08 17.75 -0.89
N VAL A 220 7.31 17.61 -1.97
CA VAL A 220 5.87 17.88 -1.96
C VAL A 220 5.14 16.65 -1.41
N HIS A 221 4.43 16.80 -0.31
CA HIS A 221 3.66 15.71 0.30
C HIS A 221 2.29 15.63 -0.36
N THR A 222 1.95 14.49 -0.92
CA THR A 222 0.57 14.24 -1.35
C THR A 222 -0.14 13.41 -0.28
N VAL A 223 -1.42 13.69 -0.04
CA VAL A 223 -2.23 12.97 0.95
C VAL A 223 -3.60 12.60 0.39
N GLN A 224 -4.18 11.54 0.94
CA GLN A 224 -5.38 10.92 0.40
C GLN A 224 -6.69 11.51 0.94
N THR A 225 -6.67 12.20 2.09
CA THR A 225 -7.88 12.70 2.77
C THR A 225 -7.70 14.12 3.29
N TYR A 226 -8.82 14.79 3.57
CA TYR A 226 -8.78 16.09 4.24
C TYR A 226 -8.32 16.00 5.71
N ASN A 227 -8.62 14.90 6.40
CA ASN A 227 -8.14 14.67 7.76
C ASN A 227 -6.60 14.67 7.81
N THR A 228 -5.98 13.95 6.87
CA THR A 228 -4.52 13.92 6.76
C THR A 228 -3.95 15.26 6.32
N TYR A 229 -4.59 15.91 5.33
CA TYR A 229 -4.19 17.24 4.89
C TYR A 229 -4.11 18.21 6.06
N TRP A 230 -5.17 18.36 6.86
CA TRP A 230 -5.17 19.29 7.98
C TRP A 230 -4.17 18.89 9.06
N GLY A 231 -4.11 17.61 9.43
CA GLY A 231 -3.21 17.17 10.48
C GLY A 231 -1.74 17.38 10.15
N TYR A 232 -1.33 17.17 8.89
CA TYR A 232 0.02 17.50 8.44
C TYR A 232 0.22 18.99 8.21
N ARG A 233 -0.73 19.69 7.58
CA ARG A 233 -0.65 21.15 7.32
C ARG A 233 -0.38 21.93 8.61
N THR A 234 -0.97 21.53 9.72
CA THR A 234 -0.78 22.16 11.04
C THR A 234 0.26 21.45 11.92
N LEU A 235 0.85 20.34 11.46
CA LEU A 235 1.71 19.45 12.25
C LEU A 235 1.11 19.09 13.62
N HIS A 236 -0.19 18.79 13.65
CA HIS A 236 -0.96 18.70 14.88
C HIS A 236 -0.48 17.53 15.77
N GLY A 237 0.02 17.86 16.96
CA GLY A 237 0.49 16.89 17.95
C GLY A 237 1.87 16.30 17.65
N PHE A 238 2.64 16.87 16.74
CA PHE A 238 3.97 16.35 16.38
C PHE A 238 5.07 16.76 17.38
N ASP A 239 4.74 17.60 18.38
CA ASP A 239 5.60 17.92 19.52
C ASP A 239 4.77 18.10 20.80
N GLY A 240 3.94 17.09 21.10
CA GLY A 240 3.02 17.13 22.23
C GLY A 240 2.00 18.27 22.08
N ASN A 241 1.93 19.16 23.08
CA ASN A 241 0.99 20.29 23.09
C ASN A 241 1.57 21.58 22.48
N LYS A 242 2.83 21.55 21.99
CA LYS A 242 3.45 22.72 21.38
C LYS A 242 2.78 23.03 20.04
N ILE A 243 2.48 24.31 19.81
CA ILE A 243 2.02 24.80 18.51
C ILE A 243 3.24 24.94 17.60
N LEU A 244 3.22 24.25 16.47
CA LEU A 244 4.30 24.22 15.50
C LEU A 244 4.02 25.18 14.33
N ASN A 245 5.09 25.65 13.68
CA ASN A 245 5.00 26.34 12.41
C ASN A 245 4.37 25.40 11.37
N PRO A 246 3.30 25.83 10.68
CA PRO A 246 2.60 24.95 9.77
C PRO A 246 3.41 24.72 8.48
N MET A 247 3.21 23.57 7.84
CA MET A 247 3.71 23.31 6.49
C MET A 247 3.12 24.33 5.52
N SER A 248 3.83 24.78 4.49
CA SER A 248 3.31 25.74 3.52
C SER A 248 2.61 25.06 2.33
N ASP A 249 1.95 25.83 1.46
CA ASP A 249 1.19 25.28 0.31
C ASP A 249 2.09 24.63 -0.76
N LYS A 250 3.41 24.84 -0.69
CA LYS A 250 4.39 24.11 -1.51
C LYS A 250 4.77 22.76 -0.89
N ASP A 251 4.50 22.54 0.39
CA ASP A 251 4.99 21.36 1.12
C ASP A 251 3.95 20.24 1.16
N ILE A 252 2.65 20.54 1.04
CA ILE A 252 1.58 19.54 1.12
C ILE A 252 0.36 19.86 0.24
N VAL A 253 -0.20 18.82 -0.37
CA VAL A 253 -1.36 18.88 -1.27
C VAL A 253 -2.29 17.70 -1.01
N TRP A 254 -3.59 17.95 -0.92
CA TRP A 254 -4.60 16.89 -0.96
C TRP A 254 -4.83 16.46 -2.42
N THR A 255 -4.60 15.18 -2.71
CA THR A 255 -4.75 14.63 -4.08
C THR A 255 -5.93 13.69 -4.20
N GLY A 256 -6.39 13.10 -3.10
CA GLY A 256 -7.32 11.97 -3.14
C GLY A 256 -6.58 10.63 -3.14
N HIS A 257 -7.33 9.55 -3.33
CA HIS A 257 -6.89 8.17 -3.13
C HIS A 257 -5.94 7.70 -4.23
N TYR A 258 -4.93 6.91 -3.87
CA TYR A 258 -3.94 6.39 -4.81
C TYR A 258 -4.43 5.08 -5.45
N ILE A 259 -5.18 5.21 -6.54
CA ILE A 259 -5.81 4.07 -7.22
C ILE A 259 -5.25 3.92 -8.64
N ASP A 260 -5.04 2.66 -9.04
CA ASP A 260 -4.59 2.27 -10.36
C ASP A 260 -5.56 2.75 -11.46
N HIS A 261 -5.02 3.15 -12.63
CA HIS A 261 -5.81 3.55 -13.80
C HIS A 261 -6.84 2.50 -14.19
N GLU A 262 -6.46 1.22 -14.17
CA GLU A 262 -7.31 0.10 -14.57
C GLU A 262 -8.57 0.01 -13.70
N ILE A 263 -8.50 0.43 -12.43
CA ILE A 263 -9.65 0.48 -11.55
C ILE A 263 -10.41 1.79 -11.75
N VAL A 264 -9.73 2.95 -11.68
CA VAL A 264 -10.38 4.26 -11.80
C VAL A 264 -11.17 4.40 -13.09
N SER A 265 -10.59 3.99 -14.22
CA SER A 265 -11.23 4.07 -15.55
C SER A 265 -12.43 3.15 -15.71
N ASN A 266 -12.57 2.12 -14.87
CA ASN A 266 -13.64 1.12 -14.96
C ASN A 266 -14.64 1.18 -13.80
N ILE A 267 -14.54 2.15 -12.87
CA ILE A 267 -15.43 2.25 -11.70
C ILE A 267 -16.91 2.09 -12.06
N GLU A 268 -17.43 2.86 -13.03
CA GLU A 268 -18.86 2.81 -13.38
C GLU A 268 -19.23 1.42 -13.91
N LYS A 269 -18.45 0.89 -14.87
CA LYS A 269 -18.67 -0.44 -15.46
C LYS A 269 -18.66 -1.53 -14.39
N ASP A 270 -17.66 -1.52 -13.51
CA ASP A 270 -17.48 -2.54 -12.49
C ASP A 270 -18.60 -2.41 -11.42
N CYS A 271 -19.01 -1.20 -11.03
CA CYS A 271 -20.14 -0.96 -10.13
C CYS A 271 -21.48 -1.38 -10.73
N GLU A 272 -21.74 -1.09 -12.01
CA GLU A 272 -22.93 -1.56 -12.72
C GLU A 272 -23.00 -3.09 -12.74
N ALA A 273 -21.87 -3.76 -12.99
CA ALA A 273 -21.80 -5.22 -12.96
C ALA A 273 -22.10 -5.80 -11.56
N ARG A 274 -21.60 -5.16 -10.49
CA ARG A 274 -21.91 -5.53 -9.10
C ARG A 274 -23.40 -5.38 -8.77
N ILE A 275 -23.99 -4.24 -9.14
CA ILE A 275 -25.42 -3.96 -8.96
C ILE A 275 -26.27 -4.99 -9.70
N ALA A 276 -25.97 -5.26 -10.97
CA ALA A 276 -26.70 -6.23 -11.78
C ALA A 276 -26.64 -7.64 -11.16
N ARG A 277 -25.44 -8.08 -10.74
CA ARG A 277 -25.25 -9.38 -10.10
C ARG A 277 -26.07 -9.51 -8.82
N ALA A 278 -26.08 -8.48 -7.98
CA ALA A 278 -26.87 -8.46 -6.75
C ALA A 278 -28.38 -8.49 -7.01
N LYS A 279 -28.87 -7.72 -7.99
CA LYS A 279 -30.30 -7.66 -8.36
C LYS A 279 -30.81 -8.96 -9.01
N GLU A 280 -29.99 -9.59 -9.83
CA GLU A 280 -30.32 -10.82 -10.54
C GLU A 280 -30.19 -12.08 -9.66
N GLY A 281 -29.71 -11.95 -8.42
CA GLY A 281 -29.52 -13.07 -7.50
C GLY A 281 -28.44 -14.06 -7.94
N LYS A 282 -27.47 -13.57 -8.74
CA LYS A 282 -26.25 -14.29 -9.14
C LYS A 282 -25.32 -14.46 -7.92
N PRO A 283 -24.34 -15.38 -7.97
CA PRO A 283 -23.42 -15.58 -6.85
C PRO A 283 -22.69 -14.29 -6.48
N ILE A 284 -22.78 -13.86 -5.21
CA ILE A 284 -22.03 -12.71 -4.71
C ILE A 284 -20.57 -13.10 -4.47
N ARG A 285 -19.64 -12.33 -5.03
CA ARG A 285 -18.20 -12.60 -5.04
C ARG A 285 -17.51 -11.84 -3.91
N PHE A 286 -16.89 -12.59 -3.01
CA PHE A 286 -16.13 -12.06 -1.88
C PHE A 286 -14.63 -12.23 -2.12
N LEU A 287 -13.87 -11.13 -2.07
CA LEU A 287 -12.40 -11.18 -2.06
C LEU A 287 -11.88 -11.03 -0.65
N PHE A 288 -11.08 -11.98 -0.23
CA PHE A 288 -10.38 -11.95 1.05
C PHE A 288 -8.92 -11.64 0.81
N THR A 289 -8.43 -10.56 1.41
CA THR A 289 -7.02 -10.17 1.32
C THR A 289 -6.33 -10.47 2.63
N ILE A 290 -5.70 -11.63 2.72
CA ILE A 290 -5.04 -12.05 3.94
C ILE A 290 -3.62 -11.50 3.90
N GLY A 291 -3.34 -10.51 4.76
CA GLY A 291 -2.01 -9.91 4.84
C GLY A 291 -0.93 -10.94 5.17
N GLY A 292 0.31 -10.66 4.76
CA GLY A 292 1.41 -11.65 4.75
C GLY A 292 1.80 -12.29 6.09
N ALA A 293 1.31 -11.81 7.23
CA ALA A 293 1.55 -12.43 8.53
C ALA A 293 0.47 -13.44 8.96
N GLY A 294 -0.61 -13.62 8.18
CA GLY A 294 -1.75 -14.47 8.58
C GLY A 294 -2.49 -13.96 9.82
N ALA A 295 -2.27 -12.69 10.18
CA ALA A 295 -2.97 -12.05 11.27
C ALA A 295 -4.48 -12.10 10.99
N GLN A 296 -5.27 -12.26 12.06
CA GLN A 296 -6.74 -12.28 11.98
C GLN A 296 -7.33 -13.49 11.25
N GLY A 297 -6.58 -14.60 11.14
CA GLY A 297 -7.08 -15.86 10.56
C GLY A 297 -8.43 -16.31 11.11
N GLU A 298 -8.75 -16.00 12.37
CA GLU A 298 -10.05 -16.29 12.99
C GLU A 298 -11.21 -15.54 12.33
N PHE A 299 -11.05 -14.25 11.99
CA PHE A 299 -12.07 -13.49 11.26
C PHE A 299 -12.33 -14.13 9.91
N PHE A 300 -11.26 -14.38 9.15
CA PHE A 300 -11.37 -14.99 7.83
C PHE A 300 -12.02 -16.37 7.89
N ALA A 301 -11.58 -17.24 8.81
CA ALA A 301 -12.15 -18.57 8.96
C ALA A 301 -13.64 -18.53 9.33
N SER A 302 -14.05 -17.67 10.27
CA SER A 302 -15.44 -17.54 10.69
C SER A 302 -16.35 -17.03 9.57
N ILE A 303 -15.89 -16.02 8.81
CA ILE A 303 -16.65 -15.50 7.68
C ILE A 303 -16.74 -16.53 6.55
N ILE A 304 -15.63 -17.19 6.20
CA ILE A 304 -15.62 -18.22 5.15
C ILE A 304 -16.57 -19.36 5.52
N LYS A 305 -16.54 -19.86 6.77
CA LYS A 305 -17.48 -20.88 7.26
C LYS A 305 -18.95 -20.44 7.12
N THR A 306 -19.23 -19.16 7.41
CA THR A 306 -20.57 -18.58 7.24
C THR A 306 -20.98 -18.56 5.76
N LEU A 307 -20.04 -18.38 4.84
CA LEU A 307 -20.29 -18.38 3.39
C LEU A 307 -20.39 -19.78 2.78
N LEU A 308 -19.83 -20.83 3.40
CA LEU A 308 -19.81 -22.19 2.79
C LEU A 308 -21.20 -22.71 2.37
N PRO A 309 -22.28 -22.55 3.16
CA PRO A 309 -23.62 -22.94 2.71
C PRO A 309 -24.08 -22.18 1.46
N TYR A 310 -23.71 -20.90 1.32
CA TYR A 310 -24.02 -20.10 0.15
C TYR A 310 -23.19 -20.53 -1.07
N VAL A 311 -21.92 -20.86 -0.88
CA VAL A 311 -21.06 -21.42 -1.94
C VAL A 311 -21.63 -22.75 -2.45
N LYS A 312 -22.00 -23.67 -1.56
CA LYS A 312 -22.60 -24.97 -1.92
C LYS A 312 -23.90 -24.84 -2.71
N ASN A 313 -24.63 -23.73 -2.53
CA ASN A 313 -25.88 -23.43 -3.22
C ASN A 313 -25.70 -22.47 -4.42
N ASN A 314 -24.46 -22.22 -4.88
CA ASN A 314 -24.16 -21.28 -5.96
C ASN A 314 -24.75 -19.87 -5.72
N LYS A 315 -24.72 -19.41 -4.47
CA LYS A 315 -25.12 -18.06 -4.06
C LYS A 315 -23.94 -17.17 -3.66
N ALA A 316 -22.78 -17.75 -3.39
CA ALA A 316 -21.55 -17.00 -3.14
C ALA A 316 -20.37 -17.63 -3.90
N CYS A 317 -19.38 -16.80 -4.22
CA CYS A 317 -18.08 -17.18 -4.72
C CYS A 317 -17.02 -16.52 -3.85
N ILE A 318 -15.91 -17.23 -3.59
CA ILE A 318 -14.85 -16.76 -2.71
C ILE A 318 -13.53 -16.72 -3.47
N TYR A 319 -12.90 -15.56 -3.49
CA TYR A 319 -11.50 -15.37 -3.89
C TYR A 319 -10.64 -15.17 -2.63
N LEU A 320 -9.67 -16.04 -2.40
CA LEU A 320 -8.77 -16.01 -1.24
C LEU A 320 -7.36 -15.64 -1.69
N ASN A 321 -6.92 -14.39 -1.52
CA ASN A 321 -5.51 -14.06 -1.72
C ASN A 321 -4.71 -14.26 -0.42
N CYS A 322 -3.81 -15.24 -0.45
CA CYS A 322 -2.90 -15.60 0.65
C CYS A 322 -1.56 -14.85 0.60
N GLY A 323 -1.35 -13.97 -0.39
CA GLY A 323 -0.12 -13.22 -0.60
C GLY A 323 1.05 -14.11 -1.07
N ASP A 324 2.26 -13.79 -0.63
CA ASP A 324 3.50 -14.50 -0.95
C ASP A 324 3.88 -15.58 0.07
N TYR A 325 2.98 -15.93 0.99
CA TYR A 325 3.25 -16.89 2.05
C TYR A 325 2.24 -18.05 2.07
N GLU A 326 2.70 -19.23 1.63
CA GLU A 326 1.91 -20.47 1.65
C GLU A 326 1.49 -20.90 3.08
N ASN A 327 2.19 -20.42 4.11
CA ASN A 327 1.80 -20.68 5.50
C ASN A 327 0.42 -20.11 5.87
N VAL A 328 -0.05 -19.07 5.16
CA VAL A 328 -1.39 -18.48 5.32
C VAL A 328 -2.43 -19.47 4.83
N TRP A 329 -2.21 -20.07 3.67
CA TRP A 329 -3.05 -21.14 3.14
C TRP A 329 -3.11 -22.34 4.09
N ASN A 330 -1.96 -22.80 4.58
CA ASN A 330 -1.88 -23.91 5.54
C ASN A 330 -2.55 -23.58 6.89
N MET A 331 -2.55 -22.32 7.30
CA MET A 331 -3.28 -21.86 8.48
C MET A 331 -4.79 -21.96 8.25
N LEU A 332 -5.31 -21.48 7.12
CA LEU A 332 -6.73 -21.58 6.78
C LEU A 332 -7.20 -23.04 6.71
N GLN A 333 -6.44 -23.92 6.07
CA GLN A 333 -6.80 -25.34 5.98
C GLN A 333 -6.94 -26.00 7.37
N ARG A 334 -6.15 -25.58 8.35
CA ARG A 334 -6.27 -26.08 9.73
C ARG A 334 -7.47 -25.50 10.46
N MET A 335 -7.88 -24.27 10.13
CA MET A 335 -8.98 -23.57 10.79
C MET A 335 -10.35 -23.90 10.19
N ILE A 336 -10.39 -24.35 8.93
CA ILE A 336 -11.59 -24.68 8.17
C ILE A 336 -11.54 -26.17 7.80
N PRO A 337 -12.12 -27.07 8.62
CA PRO A 337 -12.09 -28.52 8.39
C PRO A 337 -12.55 -28.91 6.99
N GLU A 338 -13.52 -28.18 6.42
CA GLU A 338 -14.09 -28.41 5.10
C GLU A 338 -13.06 -28.27 3.96
N PHE A 339 -12.00 -27.50 4.17
CA PHE A 339 -10.89 -27.39 3.21
C PHE A 339 -9.92 -28.57 3.31
N ALA A 340 -9.88 -29.24 4.47
CA ALA A 340 -8.96 -30.35 4.73
C ALA A 340 -9.59 -31.70 4.40
N ASP A 341 -10.88 -31.88 4.68
CA ASP A 341 -11.60 -33.14 4.42
C ASP A 341 -12.14 -33.26 2.98
N GLY A 342 -12.05 -32.19 2.18
CA GLY A 342 -12.47 -32.16 0.78
C GLY A 342 -13.98 -32.01 0.59
N SER A 343 -14.75 -31.72 1.65
CA SER A 343 -16.19 -31.47 1.56
C SER A 343 -16.55 -30.19 0.80
N VAL A 344 -15.56 -29.31 0.55
CA VAL A 344 -15.65 -28.20 -0.40
C VAL A 344 -14.40 -28.19 -1.28
N SER A 345 -14.60 -28.18 -2.59
CA SER A 345 -13.48 -28.04 -3.54
C SER A 345 -12.94 -26.61 -3.54
N VAL A 346 -11.62 -26.48 -3.49
CA VAL A 346 -10.92 -25.19 -3.63
C VAL A 346 -9.98 -25.28 -4.82
N THR A 347 -10.21 -24.44 -5.83
CA THR A 347 -9.33 -24.29 -6.99
C THR A 347 -8.12 -23.46 -6.58
N LYS A 348 -6.91 -23.97 -6.83
CA LYS A 348 -5.65 -23.30 -6.45
C LYS A 348 -4.98 -22.69 -7.67
N HIS A 349 -4.73 -21.39 -7.60
CA HIS A 349 -4.04 -20.56 -8.59
C HIS A 349 -2.69 -20.14 -7.99
N PHE A 350 -1.73 -21.07 -7.94
CA PHE A 350 -0.50 -20.90 -7.15
C PHE A 350 0.74 -20.80 -8.03
N ASN A 351 1.54 -19.76 -7.81
CA ASN A 351 2.86 -19.54 -8.42
C ASN A 351 2.84 -19.60 -9.96
N ASN A 352 1.76 -19.15 -10.58
CA ASN A 352 1.64 -19.11 -12.03
C ASN A 352 0.97 -17.79 -12.44
N TRP A 353 1.77 -16.75 -12.59
CA TRP A 353 1.28 -15.40 -12.86
C TRP A 353 0.42 -15.31 -14.14
N ASN A 354 0.78 -16.04 -15.19
CA ASN A 354 0.01 -16.01 -16.45
C ASN A 354 -1.39 -16.62 -16.26
N GLU A 355 -1.49 -17.71 -15.50
CA GLU A 355 -2.79 -18.34 -15.18
C GLU A 355 -3.62 -17.46 -14.23
N GLU A 356 -2.99 -16.89 -13.21
CA GLU A 356 -3.62 -15.94 -12.29
C GLU A 356 -4.21 -14.72 -13.05
N LEU A 357 -3.45 -14.19 -14.02
CA LEU A 357 -3.87 -13.10 -14.90
C LEU A 357 -5.02 -13.51 -15.82
N GLU A 358 -4.93 -14.68 -16.46
CA GLU A 358 -5.98 -15.22 -17.32
C GLU A 358 -7.28 -15.42 -16.54
N PHE A 359 -7.20 -15.99 -15.34
CA PHE A 359 -8.34 -16.14 -14.44
C PHE A 359 -8.97 -14.79 -14.11
N ALA A 360 -8.15 -13.81 -13.69
CA ALA A 360 -8.66 -12.49 -13.31
C ALA A 360 -9.38 -11.81 -14.48
N ASN A 361 -8.84 -11.89 -15.70
CA ASN A 361 -9.47 -11.34 -16.89
C ASN A 361 -10.82 -12.03 -17.19
N LYS A 362 -10.89 -13.36 -17.11
CA LYS A 362 -12.16 -14.11 -17.25
C LYS A 362 -13.19 -13.71 -16.20
N ALA A 363 -12.76 -13.53 -14.95
CA ALA A 363 -13.62 -13.11 -13.85
C ALA A 363 -14.19 -11.69 -14.06
N ILE A 364 -13.37 -10.77 -14.60
CA ILE A 364 -13.74 -9.39 -14.93
C ILE A 364 -14.74 -9.36 -16.10
N ASP A 365 -14.45 -10.09 -17.17
CA ASP A 365 -15.31 -10.10 -18.36
C ASP A 365 -16.68 -10.74 -18.09
N GLY A 366 -16.77 -11.58 -17.06
CA GLY A 366 -18.02 -12.21 -16.63
C GLY A 366 -18.56 -13.25 -17.62
N LEU A 367 -17.72 -13.67 -18.58
CA LEU A 367 -18.04 -14.65 -19.61
C LEU A 367 -17.87 -16.10 -19.11
N ASP A 368 -17.09 -16.29 -18.05
CA ASP A 368 -16.81 -17.60 -17.47
C ASP A 368 -17.66 -17.85 -16.22
N THR A 369 -18.47 -18.90 -16.25
CA THR A 369 -19.27 -19.35 -15.10
C THR A 369 -18.42 -19.90 -13.97
N ASP A 370 -17.27 -20.50 -14.29
CA ASP A 370 -16.42 -21.16 -13.32
C ASP A 370 -15.74 -20.13 -12.43
N ALA A 371 -15.21 -19.06 -13.02
CA ALA A 371 -14.62 -17.93 -12.30
C ALA A 371 -15.64 -17.17 -11.42
N GLY A 372 -16.94 -17.41 -11.59
CA GLY A 372 -18.03 -16.80 -10.82
C GLY A 372 -18.61 -17.69 -9.72
N THR A 373 -18.10 -18.90 -9.49
CA THR A 373 -18.65 -19.88 -8.53
C THR A 373 -17.55 -20.49 -7.67
N GLY A 374 -17.90 -21.27 -6.65
CA GLY A 374 -16.90 -22.01 -5.87
C GLY A 374 -15.94 -21.15 -5.03
N ILE A 375 -14.76 -21.71 -4.77
CA ILE A 375 -13.68 -21.09 -3.97
C ILE A 375 -12.38 -21.16 -4.76
N HIS A 376 -11.73 -20.02 -4.92
CA HIS A 376 -10.45 -19.87 -5.62
C HIS A 376 -9.41 -19.31 -4.66
N ALA A 377 -8.28 -19.99 -4.51
CA ALA A 377 -7.17 -19.57 -3.66
C ALA A 377 -5.97 -19.15 -4.51
N PHE A 378 -5.41 -17.99 -4.19
CA PHE A 378 -4.26 -17.38 -4.85
C PHE A 378 -3.09 -17.31 -3.88
N CYS A 379 -1.91 -17.72 -4.33
CA CYS A 379 -0.66 -17.62 -3.58
C CYS A 379 0.51 -17.57 -4.56
N ASN A 380 1.32 -16.52 -4.50
CA ASN A 380 2.39 -16.32 -5.48
C ASN A 380 3.70 -15.93 -4.79
N LYS A 381 4.75 -16.74 -4.97
CA LYS A 381 6.09 -16.46 -4.42
C LYS A 381 6.69 -15.16 -4.96
N ASP A 382 6.29 -14.75 -6.16
CA ASP A 382 6.60 -13.42 -6.65
C ASP A 382 5.71 -12.40 -5.94
N ILE A 383 6.36 -11.47 -5.25
CA ILE A 383 5.68 -10.46 -4.43
C ILE A 383 4.85 -9.49 -5.29
N PHE A 384 5.28 -9.19 -6.51
CA PHE A 384 4.52 -8.30 -7.38
C PHE A 384 3.23 -8.99 -7.85
N GLY A 385 3.32 -10.26 -8.25
CA GLY A 385 2.15 -11.08 -8.59
C GLY A 385 1.19 -11.20 -7.40
N ALA A 386 1.71 -11.51 -6.20
CA ALA A 386 0.93 -11.63 -4.97
C ALA A 386 0.17 -10.35 -4.59
N VAL A 387 0.77 -9.17 -4.82
CA VAL A 387 0.13 -7.88 -4.55
C VAL A 387 -0.86 -7.51 -5.66
N TYR A 388 -0.46 -7.66 -6.92
CA TYR A 388 -1.21 -7.17 -8.07
C TYR A 388 -2.45 -8.01 -8.37
N ILE A 389 -2.44 -9.32 -8.09
CA ILE A 389 -3.64 -10.16 -8.26
C ILE A 389 -4.84 -9.64 -7.45
N THR A 390 -4.62 -9.03 -6.27
CA THR A 390 -5.68 -8.35 -5.52
C THR A 390 -6.28 -7.19 -6.32
N ASN A 391 -5.46 -6.38 -7.00
CA ASN A 391 -5.94 -5.24 -7.79
C ASN A 391 -6.80 -5.69 -8.96
N LEU A 392 -6.37 -6.74 -9.65
CA LEU A 392 -7.14 -7.33 -10.75
C LEU A 392 -8.47 -7.92 -10.26
N LEU A 393 -8.44 -8.72 -9.19
CA LEU A 393 -9.64 -9.37 -8.65
C LEU A 393 -10.64 -8.37 -8.04
N MET A 394 -10.20 -7.21 -7.54
CA MET A 394 -11.11 -6.18 -7.02
C MET A 394 -12.14 -5.74 -8.07
N ARG A 395 -11.76 -5.71 -9.35
CA ARG A 395 -12.67 -5.38 -10.46
C ARG A 395 -13.78 -6.41 -10.67
N ALA A 396 -13.49 -7.69 -10.41
CA ALA A 396 -14.44 -8.79 -10.54
C ALA A 396 -15.26 -9.05 -9.27
N THR A 397 -14.92 -8.42 -8.14
CA THR A 397 -15.44 -8.69 -6.80
C THR A 397 -16.63 -7.80 -6.45
N ASP A 398 -17.58 -8.32 -5.67
CA ASP A 398 -18.70 -7.54 -5.12
C ASP A 398 -18.40 -6.95 -3.75
N ILE A 399 -17.74 -7.72 -2.88
CA ILE A 399 -17.36 -7.30 -1.52
C ILE A 399 -15.91 -7.65 -1.24
N LEU A 400 -15.11 -6.64 -0.90
CA LEU A 400 -13.76 -6.82 -0.38
C LEU A 400 -13.80 -6.98 1.15
N VAL A 401 -13.34 -8.11 1.65
CA VAL A 401 -13.15 -8.38 3.09
C VAL A 401 -11.71 -8.11 3.46
N THR A 402 -11.48 -7.03 4.21
CA THR A 402 -10.12 -6.55 4.49
C THR A 402 -10.03 -5.79 5.81
N LYS A 403 -8.80 -5.62 6.32
CA LYS A 403 -8.54 -4.70 7.43
C LYS A 403 -8.53 -3.25 6.90
N PRO A 404 -8.83 -2.23 7.72
CA PRO A 404 -8.99 -0.85 7.25
C PRO A 404 -7.65 -0.10 7.04
N SER A 405 -6.70 -0.72 6.32
CA SER A 405 -5.40 -0.12 5.98
C SER A 405 -5.40 0.46 4.56
N GLU A 406 -4.38 0.18 3.75
CA GLU A 406 -4.25 0.69 2.38
C GLU A 406 -5.45 0.38 1.47
N LEU A 407 -6.15 -0.74 1.72
CA LEU A 407 -7.30 -1.14 0.93
C LEU A 407 -8.58 -0.38 1.30
N ALA A 408 -8.58 0.41 2.39
CA ALA A 408 -9.71 1.25 2.76
C ALA A 408 -10.00 2.34 1.71
N PHE A 409 -9.00 2.72 0.92
CA PHE A 409 -9.12 3.76 -0.11
C PHE A 409 -9.62 3.23 -1.46
N TYR A 410 -9.67 1.91 -1.66
CA TYR A 410 -10.01 1.35 -2.97
C TYR A 410 -11.52 1.41 -3.26
N PRO A 411 -11.95 1.78 -4.49
CA PRO A 411 -13.35 1.99 -4.89
C PRO A 411 -14.07 0.65 -5.17
N VAL A 412 -14.18 -0.17 -4.14
CA VAL A 412 -14.90 -1.44 -4.12
C VAL A 412 -15.75 -1.49 -2.86
N PRO A 413 -16.97 -2.04 -2.84
CA PRO A 413 -17.72 -2.21 -1.61
C PRO A 413 -16.92 -3.04 -0.58
N LYS A 414 -16.82 -2.58 0.67
CA LYS A 414 -15.91 -3.15 1.68
C LYS A 414 -16.63 -3.63 2.93
N LEU A 415 -16.22 -4.79 3.43
CA LEU A 415 -16.46 -5.22 4.81
C LEU A 415 -15.15 -5.14 5.58
N PHE A 416 -15.08 -4.24 6.56
CA PHE A 416 -13.89 -4.12 7.40
C PHE A 416 -13.90 -5.11 8.56
N ILE A 417 -12.88 -5.95 8.61
CA ILE A 417 -12.55 -6.71 9.82
C ILE A 417 -11.71 -5.86 10.76
N ARG A 418 -11.54 -6.30 12.01
CA ARG A 418 -10.80 -5.58 13.04
C ARG A 418 -9.43 -5.06 12.55
N ARG A 419 -8.95 -3.93 13.03
CA ARG A 419 -7.60 -3.45 12.73
C ARG A 419 -6.51 -4.21 13.49
N ILE A 420 -5.27 -4.11 13.01
CA ILE A 420 -4.07 -4.56 13.71
C ILE A 420 -3.39 -3.37 14.40
N GLY A 421 -3.27 -2.25 13.68
CA GLY A 421 -2.71 -1.00 14.19
C GLY A 421 -3.81 -0.04 14.61
N GLY A 422 -3.61 0.67 15.73
CA GLY A 422 -4.59 1.66 16.21
C GLY A 422 -4.87 2.79 15.20
N HIS A 423 -3.88 3.15 14.38
CA HIS A 423 -4.00 4.18 13.34
C HIS A 423 -4.95 3.76 12.19
N GLU A 424 -5.12 2.47 11.91
CA GLU A 424 -5.94 1.97 10.81
C GLU A 424 -7.45 2.24 11.03
N MET A 425 -7.87 2.58 12.26
CA MET A 425 -9.26 2.98 12.56
C MET A 425 -9.75 4.12 11.67
N TRP A 426 -8.85 5.05 11.33
CA TRP A 426 -9.17 6.21 10.49
C TRP A 426 -9.48 5.80 9.05
N GLY A 427 -8.95 4.67 8.56
CA GLY A 427 -9.32 4.12 7.25
C GLY A 427 -10.78 3.64 7.23
N ALA A 428 -11.21 2.93 8.29
CA ALA A 428 -12.59 2.44 8.41
C ALA A 428 -13.59 3.59 8.49
N ILE A 429 -13.31 4.60 9.33
CA ILE A 429 -14.16 5.78 9.49
C ILE A 429 -14.31 6.51 8.16
N HIS A 430 -13.20 6.80 7.47
CA HIS A 430 -13.22 7.51 6.20
C HIS A 430 -14.04 6.78 5.14
N SER A 431 -13.83 5.47 4.98
CA SER A 431 -14.59 4.67 4.01
C SER A 431 -16.08 4.54 4.36
N ALA A 432 -16.41 4.42 5.66
CA ALA A 432 -17.80 4.42 6.10
C ALA A 432 -18.49 5.78 5.85
N GLU A 433 -17.78 6.90 6.02
CA GLU A 433 -18.28 8.24 5.71
C GLU A 433 -18.46 8.48 4.20
N LEU A 434 -17.59 7.90 3.36
CA LEU A 434 -17.79 7.87 1.91
C LEU A 434 -18.97 6.97 1.50
N GLY A 435 -19.38 6.03 2.36
CA GLY A 435 -20.48 5.10 2.11
C GLY A 435 -20.08 3.86 1.31
N ASP A 436 -18.79 3.61 1.11
CA ASP A 436 -18.28 2.48 0.30
C ASP A 436 -17.72 1.32 1.15
N GLY A 437 -17.82 1.42 2.47
CA GLY A 437 -17.42 0.39 3.42
C GLY A 437 -18.31 0.34 4.66
N THR A 438 -18.28 -0.80 5.35
CA THR A 438 -18.96 -0.96 6.64
C THR A 438 -18.24 -0.19 7.75
N GLN A 439 -18.86 -0.10 8.93
CA GLN A 439 -18.08 0.13 10.14
C GLN A 439 -17.12 -1.04 10.39
N GLU A 440 -16.07 -0.82 11.17
CA GLU A 440 -15.14 -1.88 11.57
C GLU A 440 -15.87 -2.97 12.38
N CYS A 441 -15.76 -4.22 11.94
CA CYS A 441 -16.28 -5.36 12.67
C CYS A 441 -15.28 -5.78 13.76
N GLU A 442 -15.57 -5.45 15.01
CA GLU A 442 -14.66 -5.70 16.14
C GLU A 442 -14.55 -7.18 16.55
N THR A 443 -15.56 -7.99 16.21
CA THR A 443 -15.59 -9.43 16.49
C THR A 443 -15.95 -10.27 15.25
N PRO A 444 -15.52 -11.54 15.18
CA PRO A 444 -15.92 -12.46 14.11
C PRO A 444 -17.44 -12.63 14.01
N GLU A 445 -18.15 -12.69 15.13
CA GLU A 445 -19.61 -12.87 15.16
C GLU A 445 -20.33 -11.70 14.49
N TYR A 446 -19.89 -10.47 14.79
CA TYR A 446 -20.44 -9.29 14.15
C TYR A 446 -20.13 -9.26 12.65
N ALA A 447 -18.90 -9.63 12.25
CA ALA A 447 -18.55 -9.74 10.84
C ALA A 447 -19.43 -10.78 10.10
N CYS A 448 -19.69 -11.93 10.71
CA CYS A 448 -20.58 -12.95 10.16
C CYS A 448 -22.03 -12.45 10.03
N GLN A 449 -22.53 -11.71 11.01
CA GLN A 449 -23.85 -11.06 10.94
C GLN A 449 -23.94 -10.10 9.76
N VAL A 450 -22.92 -9.25 9.57
CA VAL A 450 -22.85 -8.30 8.44
C VAL A 450 -22.82 -9.05 7.11
N VAL A 451 -22.08 -10.15 6.99
CA VAL A 451 -22.10 -10.99 5.79
C VAL A 451 -23.48 -11.56 5.52
N GLN A 452 -24.19 -12.05 6.54
CA GLN A 452 -25.57 -12.53 6.36
C GLN A 452 -26.51 -11.40 5.92
N MET A 453 -26.32 -10.17 6.41
CA MET A 453 -27.09 -9.02 5.93
C MET A 453 -26.82 -8.74 4.45
N ILE A 454 -25.55 -8.68 4.04
CA ILE A 454 -25.15 -8.49 2.64
C ILE A 454 -25.75 -9.56 1.74
N MET A 455 -25.68 -10.84 2.14
CA MET A 455 -26.23 -11.95 1.37
C MET A 455 -27.75 -11.88 1.19
N ASN A 456 -28.46 -11.29 2.15
CA ASN A 456 -29.92 -11.22 2.14
C ASN A 456 -30.47 -9.87 1.65
N GLN A 457 -29.63 -8.84 1.52
CA GLN A 457 -30.04 -7.47 1.19
C GLN A 457 -29.19 -6.89 0.05
N PRO A 458 -29.55 -7.17 -1.22
CA PRO A 458 -28.86 -6.62 -2.39
C PRO A 458 -28.72 -5.09 -2.41
N SER A 459 -29.64 -4.38 -1.75
CA SER A 459 -29.62 -2.92 -1.61
C SER A 459 -28.37 -2.38 -0.93
N LEU A 460 -27.69 -3.18 -0.09
CA LEU A 460 -26.44 -2.78 0.55
C LEU A 460 -25.30 -2.64 -0.46
N ILE A 461 -25.16 -3.60 -1.37
CA ILE A 461 -24.17 -3.55 -2.47
C ILE A 461 -24.51 -2.39 -3.41
N GLU A 462 -25.79 -2.22 -3.73
CA GLU A 462 -26.25 -1.12 -4.58
C GLU A 462 -25.93 0.26 -4.00
N GLY A 463 -26.21 0.47 -2.71
CA GLY A 463 -25.88 1.72 -2.01
C GLY A 463 -24.37 2.02 -2.04
N MET A 464 -23.53 1.03 -1.72
CA MET A 464 -22.07 1.20 -1.75
C MET A 464 -21.57 1.49 -3.17
N CYS A 465 -22.13 0.85 -4.21
CA CYS A 465 -21.75 1.11 -5.59
C CYS A 465 -22.15 2.52 -6.06
N HIS A 466 -23.34 3.01 -5.70
CA HIS A 466 -23.73 4.38 -6.00
C HIS A 466 -22.83 5.40 -5.32
N ALA A 467 -22.48 5.17 -4.05
CA ALA A 467 -21.54 6.01 -3.32
C ALA A 467 -20.17 6.10 -4.03
N ILE A 468 -19.62 4.96 -4.46
CA ILE A 468 -18.37 4.90 -5.22
C ILE A 468 -18.47 5.71 -6.53
N ILE A 469 -19.56 5.57 -7.28
CA ILE A 469 -19.77 6.32 -8.53
C ILE A 469 -19.84 7.83 -8.24
N ASP A 470 -20.50 8.24 -7.16
CA ASP A 470 -20.60 9.65 -6.80
C ASP A 470 -19.25 10.23 -6.33
N GLU A 471 -18.44 9.46 -5.62
CA GLU A 471 -17.07 9.84 -5.26
C GLU A 471 -16.14 9.93 -6.47
N LYS A 472 -16.34 9.07 -7.48
CA LYS A 472 -15.62 9.22 -8.76
C LYS A 472 -15.93 10.56 -9.42
N LYS A 473 -17.19 11.00 -9.46
CA LYS A 473 -17.57 12.29 -10.06
C LYS A 473 -16.88 13.48 -9.37
N LYS A 474 -16.55 13.34 -8.08
CA LYS A 474 -15.82 14.34 -7.28
C LYS A 474 -14.30 14.30 -7.49
N GLY A 475 -13.78 13.29 -8.19
CA GLY A 475 -12.34 13.09 -8.39
C GLY A 475 -11.62 12.55 -7.14
N THR A 476 -12.35 11.87 -6.24
CA THR A 476 -11.80 11.31 -4.99
C THR A 476 -10.71 10.28 -5.25
N TYR A 477 -10.79 9.54 -6.36
CA TYR A 477 -9.87 8.46 -6.71
C TYR A 477 -8.73 8.88 -7.66
N ASP A 478 -8.55 10.19 -7.90
CA ASP A 478 -7.56 10.72 -8.85
C ASP A 478 -6.17 10.94 -8.23
N GLY A 479 -5.93 10.46 -7.02
CA GLY A 479 -4.73 10.77 -6.24
C GLY A 479 -3.43 10.42 -6.94
N ALA A 480 -3.38 9.23 -7.55
CA ALA A 480 -2.18 8.76 -8.27
C ALA A 480 -1.89 9.63 -9.51
N TYR A 481 -2.92 10.01 -10.27
CA TYR A 481 -2.79 10.92 -11.40
C TYR A 481 -2.23 12.28 -10.98
N LYS A 482 -2.80 12.87 -9.94
CA LYS A 482 -2.37 14.18 -9.45
C LYS A 482 -0.94 14.12 -8.91
N ALA A 483 -0.56 13.05 -8.20
CA ALA A 483 0.81 12.86 -7.75
C ALA A 483 1.81 12.78 -8.91
N VAL A 484 1.48 12.05 -9.99
CA VAL A 484 2.29 12.00 -11.22
C VAL A 484 2.45 13.37 -11.85
N LYS A 485 1.33 14.10 -12.03
CA LYS A 485 1.36 15.44 -12.63
C LYS A 485 2.15 16.44 -11.79
N ILE A 486 2.10 16.34 -10.46
CA ILE A 486 2.90 17.17 -9.56
C ILE A 486 4.39 16.83 -9.71
N ALA A 487 4.77 15.54 -9.67
CA ALA A 487 6.16 15.12 -9.82
C ALA A 487 6.76 15.52 -11.17
N ALA A 488 5.95 15.49 -12.22
CA ALA A 488 6.32 15.92 -13.55
C ALA A 488 6.33 17.45 -13.76
N GLY A 489 5.84 18.23 -12.80
CA GLY A 489 5.74 19.69 -12.90
C GLY A 489 4.62 20.18 -13.84
N GLU A 490 3.66 19.33 -14.22
CA GLU A 490 2.52 19.71 -15.06
C GLU A 490 1.47 20.53 -14.29
N ILE A 491 1.33 20.25 -12.99
CA ILE A 491 0.45 21.00 -12.10
C ILE A 491 1.20 21.38 -10.82
N HIS A 492 0.83 22.51 -10.24
CA HIS A 492 1.35 22.95 -8.95
C HIS A 492 0.28 22.77 -7.88
N GLY A 493 0.69 22.52 -6.63
CA GLY A 493 -0.23 22.30 -5.51
C GLY A 493 -1.23 23.43 -5.24
N ARG A 494 -1.01 24.64 -5.80
CA ARG A 494 -1.94 25.78 -5.74
C ARG A 494 -3.04 25.76 -6.81
N ASN A 495 -2.92 24.88 -7.82
CA ASN A 495 -3.82 24.78 -8.98
C ASN A 495 -4.73 23.54 -8.91
N LEU A 496 -4.73 22.85 -7.77
CA LEU A 496 -5.58 21.71 -7.42
C LEU A 496 -6.60 22.17 -6.38
#